data_AF-H2ZMC4-F1
#
_entry.id   AF-H2ZMC4-F1
#
_cell.length_a   1.000
_cell.length_b   1.000
_cell.length_c   1.000
_cell.angle_alpha   90.00
_cell.angle_beta   90.00
_cell.angle_gamma   90.00
#
_symmetry.space_group_name_H-M   'P 1'
#
loop_
_entity.id
_entity.type
_entity.pdbx_description
1 polymer ?
#
loop_
_entity_poly.entity_id
_entity_poly.type
_entity_poly.pdbx_seq_one_letter_code
_entity_poly.pdbx_strand_id
1 'polypeptide(L)'
;MDVEQNKESAPPVQNDAIQSCIDSIESYEDLVRHHVEKFYTSAKLHRHETDLSQRVLEWEDSITPFLEAENGHPEFDIHQNGDDVMRKFDRVGQEMMFLDVVQGESPWSVCRRFSATLQLANDSNFHLHTNPDFNSTVNSLQLKLLSKQKSRERLDDYLPL
;
A
#
# COMPACT_ATOMS: atom_id res chain seq x y z
N MET A 1 -60.93 65.40 54.83
CA MET A 1 -61.23 64.48 55.94
C MET A 1 -60.96 63.09 55.42
N ASP A 2 -59.81 62.56 55.84
CA ASP A 2 -59.55 61.18 56.29
C ASP A 2 -60.01 60.02 55.40
N VAL A 3 -59.08 59.37 54.68
CA VAL A 3 -58.30 58.18 55.09
C VAL A 3 -59.20 56.96 55.23
N GLU A 4 -59.08 56.00 54.32
CA GLU A 4 -58.82 54.61 54.71
C GLU A 4 -58.21 53.80 53.56
N GLN A 5 -57.07 53.20 53.88
CA GLN A 5 -56.42 52.13 53.13
C GLN A 5 -57.35 50.93 53.06
N ASN A 6 -57.39 50.24 51.92
CA ASN A 6 -57.54 48.79 51.93
C ASN A 6 -56.66 48.16 50.86
N LYS A 7 -55.59 47.52 51.33
CA LYS A 7 -54.81 46.52 50.62
C LYS A 7 -55.63 45.23 50.63
N GLU A 8 -56.30 44.91 49.53
CA GLU A 8 -56.86 43.58 49.32
C GLU A 8 -56.03 42.88 48.23
N SER A 9 -55.21 41.95 48.69
CA SER A 9 -54.35 41.10 47.85
C SER A 9 -55.22 40.19 46.97
N ALA A 10 -55.24 40.42 45.67
CA ALA A 10 -55.79 39.50 44.68
C ALA A 10 -54.86 38.28 44.50
N PRO A 11 -55.41 37.07 44.25
CA PRO A 11 -54.74 35.80 44.42
C PRO A 11 -53.52 35.61 43.51
N PRO A 12 -52.53 34.78 43.90
CA PRO A 12 -51.35 34.54 43.10
C PRO A 12 -51.80 33.93 41.77
N VAL A 13 -51.52 34.64 40.67
CA VAL A 13 -51.56 34.05 39.33
C VAL A 13 -50.66 32.82 39.39
N GLN A 14 -51.23 31.66 39.12
CA GLN A 14 -50.54 30.36 39.14
C GLN A 14 -49.32 30.41 38.23
N ASN A 15 -48.18 30.70 38.86
CA ASN A 15 -46.86 30.80 38.23
C ASN A 15 -46.26 29.41 37.98
N ASP A 16 -46.89 28.36 38.52
CA ASP A 16 -46.40 26.98 38.44
C ASP A 16 -46.48 26.41 37.01
N ALA A 17 -47.46 26.83 36.20
CA ALA A 17 -47.58 26.39 34.81
C ALA A 17 -46.55 27.09 33.89
N ILE A 18 -46.16 28.33 34.20
CA ILE A 18 -45.15 29.08 33.45
C ILE A 18 -43.75 28.62 33.88
N GLN A 19 -43.53 28.41 35.18
CA GLN A 19 -42.27 27.90 35.73
C GLN A 19 -41.98 26.45 35.27
N SER A 20 -42.99 25.59 35.23
CA SER A 20 -42.85 24.23 34.69
C SER A 20 -42.53 24.21 33.18
N CYS A 21 -43.02 25.17 32.40
CA CYS A 21 -42.64 25.31 31.00
C CYS A 21 -41.20 25.83 30.84
N ILE A 22 -40.73 26.68 31.76
CA ILE A 22 -39.35 27.19 31.79
C ILE A 22 -38.35 26.11 32.25
N ASP A 23 -38.74 25.26 33.20
CA ASP A 23 -37.92 24.14 33.69
C ASP A 23 -37.91 22.95 32.72
N SER A 24 -38.95 22.82 31.87
CA SER A 24 -39.03 21.81 30.80
C SER A 24 -38.38 22.25 29.48
N ILE A 25 -38.05 23.53 29.34
CA ILE A 25 -37.04 23.97 28.39
C ILE A 25 -35.74 23.68 29.13
N GLU A 26 -35.04 22.57 28.82
CA GLU A 26 -33.60 22.49 29.08
C GLU A 26 -33.05 23.89 28.81
N SER A 27 -32.51 24.58 29.83
CA SER A 27 -32.26 26.02 29.78
C SER A 27 -31.72 26.35 28.40
N TYR A 28 -32.28 27.33 27.69
CA TYR A 28 -31.88 27.62 26.31
C TYR A 28 -30.35 27.61 26.13
N GLU A 29 -29.63 28.04 27.17
CA GLU A 29 -28.18 27.94 27.29
C GLU A 29 -27.62 26.49 27.17
N ASP A 30 -28.19 25.52 27.86
CA ASP A 30 -27.82 24.11 27.79
C ASP A 30 -28.10 23.49 26.42
N LEU A 31 -29.23 23.83 25.80
CA LEU A 31 -29.54 23.40 24.42
C LEU A 31 -28.54 23.98 23.41
N VAL A 32 -28.24 25.27 23.54
CA VAL A 32 -27.22 25.94 22.71
C VAL A 32 -25.85 25.31 22.96
N ARG A 33 -25.48 25.03 24.21
CA ARG A 33 -24.20 24.40 24.58
C ARG A 33 -24.08 23.02 23.94
N HIS A 34 -25.13 22.19 24.02
CA HIS A 34 -25.16 20.88 23.38
C HIS A 34 -25.02 20.98 21.86
N HIS A 35 -25.71 21.92 21.23
CA HIS A 35 -25.63 22.10 19.78
C HIS A 35 -24.25 22.58 19.31
N VAL A 36 -23.63 23.52 20.05
CA VAL A 36 -22.28 24.02 19.77
C VAL A 36 -21.23 22.92 19.96
N GLU A 37 -21.33 22.12 21.02
CA GLU A 37 -20.44 20.99 21.27
C GLU A 37 -20.56 19.92 20.17
N LYS A 38 -21.80 19.59 19.76
CA LYS A 38 -22.06 18.69 18.64
C LYS A 38 -21.48 19.23 17.33
N PHE A 39 -21.61 20.53 17.07
CA PHE A 39 -21.02 21.17 15.90
C PHE A 39 -19.50 21.11 15.93
N TYR A 40 -18.86 21.45 17.06
CA TYR A 40 -17.41 21.43 17.20
C TYR A 40 -16.85 20.01 17.03
N THR A 41 -17.51 19.01 17.62
CA THR A 41 -17.14 17.60 17.50
C THR A 41 -17.27 17.13 16.05
N SER A 42 -18.37 17.49 15.38
CA SER A 42 -18.58 17.20 13.96
C SER A 42 -17.52 17.89 13.10
N ALA A 43 -17.26 19.19 13.30
CA ALA A 43 -16.27 19.95 12.55
C ALA A 43 -14.85 19.42 12.74
N LYS A 44 -14.50 18.96 13.95
CA LYS A 44 -13.21 18.31 14.23
C LYS A 44 -13.07 16.98 13.50
N LEU A 45 -14.12 16.17 13.47
CA LEU A 45 -14.14 14.92 12.71
C LEU A 45 -14.00 15.21 11.20
N HIS A 46 -14.78 16.16 10.67
CA HIS A 46 -14.69 16.58 9.27
C HIS A 46 -13.29 17.12 8.92
N ARG A 47 -12.65 17.92 9.79
CA ARG A 47 -11.25 18.36 9.57
C ARG A 47 -10.30 17.17 9.47
N HIS A 48 -10.42 16.19 10.37
CA HIS A 48 -9.54 15.03 10.33
C HIS A 48 -9.80 14.15 9.09
N GLU A 49 -11.06 14.01 8.69
CA GLU A 49 -11.43 13.36 7.43
C GLU A 49 -10.82 14.11 6.23
N THR A 50 -10.87 15.44 6.20
CA THR A 50 -10.26 16.23 5.13
C THR A 50 -8.74 16.17 5.13
N ASP A 51 -8.10 16.20 6.30
CA ASP A 51 -6.63 16.10 6.42
C ASP A 51 -6.14 14.70 6.01
N LEU A 52 -6.92 13.66 6.29
CA LEU A 52 -6.66 12.32 5.77
C LEU A 52 -6.87 12.25 4.26
N SER A 53 -7.98 12.77 3.74
CA SER A 53 -8.26 12.82 2.30
C SER A 53 -7.19 13.59 1.54
N GLN A 54 -6.70 14.72 2.05
CA GLN A 54 -5.62 15.48 1.44
C GLN A 54 -4.34 14.65 1.34
N ARG A 55 -3.94 13.96 2.41
CA ARG A 55 -2.75 13.10 2.40
C ARG A 55 -2.90 11.91 1.45
N VAL A 56 -4.11 11.35 1.32
CA VAL A 56 -4.39 10.28 0.37
C VAL A 56 -4.25 10.79 -1.06
N LEU A 57 -4.79 11.97 -1.38
CA LEU A 57 -4.62 12.60 -2.70
C LEU A 57 -3.15 12.91 -3.00
N GLU A 58 -2.40 13.47 -2.04
CA GLU A 58 -0.96 13.73 -2.19
C GLU A 58 -0.16 12.43 -2.41
N TRP A 59 -0.53 11.35 -1.72
CA TRP A 59 0.08 10.04 -1.93
C TRP A 59 -0.31 9.44 -3.28
N GLU A 60 -1.58 9.58 -3.70
CA GLU A 60 -2.09 9.10 -4.99
C GLU A 60 -1.39 9.81 -6.15
N ASP A 61 -1.30 11.15 -6.11
CA ASP A 61 -0.57 11.96 -7.09
C ASP A 61 0.92 11.57 -7.16
N SER A 62 1.50 11.21 -6.01
CA SER A 62 2.89 10.76 -5.94
C SER A 62 3.08 9.36 -6.53
N ILE A 63 2.21 8.39 -6.22
CA ILE A 63 2.41 6.98 -6.59
C ILE A 63 1.91 6.65 -8.00
N THR A 64 0.84 7.30 -8.47
CA THR A 64 0.22 7.07 -9.78
C THR A 64 1.22 7.07 -10.95
N PRO A 65 2.12 8.05 -11.12
CA PRO A 65 3.06 8.03 -12.24
C PRO A 65 4.02 6.83 -12.21
N PHE A 66 4.39 6.32 -11.02
CA PHE A 66 5.22 5.12 -10.92
C PHE A 66 4.44 3.85 -11.25
N LEU A 67 3.16 3.78 -10.85
CA LEU A 67 2.29 2.66 -11.18
C LEU A 67 1.99 2.61 -12.69
N GLU A 68 1.72 3.75 -13.31
CA GLU A 68 1.52 3.84 -14.76
C GLU A 68 2.77 3.43 -15.53
N ALA A 69 3.96 3.89 -15.09
CA ALA A 69 5.22 3.48 -15.69
C ALA A 69 5.45 1.97 -15.58
N GLU A 70 5.21 1.38 -14.39
CA GLU A 70 5.39 -0.06 -14.18
C GLU A 70 4.35 -0.91 -14.95
N ASN A 71 3.11 -0.44 -15.02
CA ASN A 71 2.05 -1.10 -15.79
C ASN A 71 2.28 -1.01 -17.31
N GLY A 72 3.09 -0.05 -17.76
CA GLY A 72 3.52 0.06 -19.16
C GLY A 72 4.58 -0.97 -19.56
N HIS A 73 5.22 -1.66 -18.61
CA HIS A 73 6.20 -2.70 -18.92
C HIS A 73 5.52 -3.95 -19.52
N PRO A 74 6.24 -4.73 -20.36
CA PRO A 74 5.74 -6.01 -20.85
C PRO A 74 5.31 -6.95 -19.72
N GLU A 75 4.41 -7.90 -20.00
CA GLU A 75 4.06 -8.95 -19.04
C GLU A 75 5.30 -9.79 -18.64
N PHE A 76 5.31 -10.26 -17.40
CA PHE A 76 6.42 -11.09 -16.91
C PHE A 76 6.22 -12.56 -17.29
N ASP A 77 6.90 -12.98 -18.35
CA ASP A 77 7.07 -14.40 -18.68
C ASP A 77 8.41 -14.93 -18.13
N ILE A 78 8.32 -15.77 -17.10
CA ILE A 78 9.50 -16.35 -16.45
C ILE A 78 10.31 -17.25 -17.39
N HIS A 79 9.66 -17.95 -18.33
CA HIS A 79 10.33 -18.84 -19.26
C HIS A 79 11.04 -18.07 -20.37
N GLN A 80 10.42 -17.02 -20.90
CA GLN A 80 11.08 -16.16 -21.89
C GLN A 80 12.32 -15.47 -21.30
N ASN A 81 12.21 -14.93 -20.07
CA ASN A 81 13.36 -14.33 -19.38
C ASN A 81 14.47 -15.37 -19.15
N GLY A 82 14.10 -16.61 -18.81
CA GLY A 82 15.04 -17.72 -18.66
C GLY A 82 15.74 -18.07 -19.97
N ASP A 83 14.98 -18.20 -21.06
CA ASP A 83 15.52 -18.45 -22.39
C ASP A 83 16.46 -17.31 -22.82
N ASP A 84 16.11 -16.06 -22.55
CA ASP A 84 16.98 -14.91 -22.83
C ASP A 84 18.30 -14.94 -22.05
N VAL A 85 18.26 -15.29 -20.76
CA VAL A 85 19.47 -15.46 -19.93
C VAL A 85 20.33 -16.58 -20.51
N MET A 86 19.73 -17.72 -20.86
CA MET A 86 20.44 -18.87 -21.40
C MET A 86 21.09 -18.57 -22.76
N ARG A 87 20.48 -17.72 -23.59
CA ARG A 87 21.05 -17.27 -24.88
C ARG A 87 22.34 -16.47 -24.74
N LYS A 88 22.63 -15.88 -23.56
CA LYS A 88 23.92 -15.19 -23.30
C LYS A 88 25.10 -16.17 -23.19
N PHE A 89 24.84 -17.47 -23.00
CA PHE A 89 25.85 -18.51 -22.87
C PHE A 89 25.99 -19.28 -24.19
N ASP A 90 27.20 -19.31 -24.74
CA ASP A 90 27.48 -19.99 -26.01
C ASP A 90 27.47 -21.52 -25.82
N ARG A 91 28.09 -21.99 -24.74
CA ARG A 91 28.33 -23.42 -24.49
C ARG A 91 28.05 -23.85 -23.06
N VAL A 92 27.66 -25.11 -22.91
CA VAL A 92 27.57 -25.77 -21.60
C VAL A 92 28.95 -25.78 -20.94
N GLY A 93 28.99 -25.51 -19.63
CA GLY A 93 30.19 -25.36 -18.83
C GLY A 93 30.76 -23.95 -18.78
N GLN A 94 30.25 -23.02 -19.61
CA GLN A 94 30.64 -21.60 -19.54
C GLN A 94 30.19 -20.97 -18.22
N GLU A 95 31.04 -20.10 -17.69
CA GLU A 95 30.80 -19.34 -16.47
C GLU A 95 30.84 -17.85 -16.77
N MET A 96 29.91 -17.10 -16.19
CA MET A 96 29.83 -15.64 -16.29
C MET A 96 29.27 -15.05 -15.01
N MET A 97 29.66 -13.82 -14.69
CA MET A 97 29.01 -13.08 -13.61
C MET A 97 27.58 -12.73 -14.01
N PHE A 98 26.64 -12.78 -13.08
CA PHE A 98 25.27 -12.34 -13.34
C PHE A 98 25.22 -10.88 -13.79
N LEU A 99 26.14 -10.04 -13.28
CA LEU A 99 26.28 -8.65 -13.69
C LEU A 99 26.55 -8.50 -15.20
N ASP A 100 27.40 -9.36 -15.77
CA ASP A 100 27.73 -9.34 -17.19
C ASP A 100 26.54 -9.83 -18.04
N VAL A 101 25.76 -10.78 -17.52
CA VAL A 101 24.55 -11.30 -18.18
C VAL A 101 23.49 -10.22 -18.37
N VAL A 102 23.33 -9.33 -17.38
CA VAL A 102 22.33 -8.25 -17.38
C VAL A 102 22.90 -6.88 -17.81
N GLN A 103 24.13 -6.85 -18.30
CA GLN A 103 24.75 -5.61 -18.73
C GLN A 103 23.95 -4.96 -19.88
N GLY A 104 23.56 -3.70 -19.70
CA GLY A 104 22.78 -2.93 -20.68
C GLY A 104 21.27 -3.16 -20.62
N GLU A 105 20.79 -4.00 -19.71
CA GLU A 105 19.37 -4.22 -19.49
C GLU A 105 18.74 -3.09 -18.66
N SER A 106 17.45 -2.85 -18.87
CA SER A 106 16.67 -1.90 -18.07
C SER A 106 16.50 -2.40 -16.62
N PRO A 107 16.49 -1.52 -15.60
CA PRO A 107 16.40 -1.94 -14.19
C PRO A 107 15.21 -2.86 -13.86
N TRP A 108 14.05 -2.64 -14.46
CA TRP A 108 12.85 -3.45 -14.25
C TRP A 108 12.97 -4.89 -14.81
N SER A 109 13.85 -5.13 -15.77
CA SER A 109 14.08 -6.48 -16.33
C SER A 109 15.15 -7.26 -15.56
N VAL A 110 16.04 -6.58 -14.83
CA VAL A 110 17.10 -7.22 -14.04
C VAL A 110 16.53 -8.15 -12.99
N CYS A 111 15.54 -7.70 -12.21
CA CYS A 111 14.90 -8.53 -11.18
C CYS A 111 14.16 -9.73 -11.81
N ARG A 112 13.52 -9.55 -12.96
CA ARG A 112 12.83 -10.60 -13.71
C ARG A 112 13.80 -11.67 -14.22
N ARG A 113 14.92 -11.26 -14.79
CA ARG A 113 16.02 -12.16 -15.23
C ARG A 113 16.66 -12.87 -14.04
N PHE A 114 16.79 -12.20 -12.90
CA PHE A 114 17.29 -12.82 -11.67
C PHE A 114 16.34 -13.92 -11.20
N SER A 115 15.03 -13.65 -11.11
CA SER A 115 14.02 -14.66 -10.76
C SER A 115 14.02 -15.84 -11.73
N ALA A 116 14.10 -15.59 -13.04
CA ALA A 116 14.22 -16.65 -14.03
C ALA A 116 15.51 -17.48 -13.89
N THR A 117 16.62 -16.83 -13.51
CA THR A 117 17.89 -17.50 -13.21
C THR A 117 17.76 -18.44 -12.01
N LEU A 118 17.07 -18.02 -10.95
CA LEU A 118 16.80 -18.87 -9.79
C LEU A 118 15.93 -20.08 -10.17
N GLN A 119 14.91 -19.88 -11.02
CA GLN A 119 14.09 -20.97 -11.54
C GLN A 119 14.95 -21.95 -12.35
N LEU A 120 15.80 -21.47 -13.25
CA LEU A 120 16.71 -22.30 -14.02
C LEU A 120 17.75 -23.04 -13.14
N ALA A 121 18.15 -22.47 -12.01
CA ALA A 121 19.00 -23.16 -11.05
C ALA A 121 18.26 -24.32 -10.38
N ASN A 122 16.99 -24.11 -9.99
CA ASN A 122 16.13 -25.18 -9.46
C ASN A 122 15.91 -26.28 -10.50
N ASP A 123 15.74 -25.92 -11.77
CA ASP A 123 15.65 -26.86 -12.89
C ASP A 123 16.98 -27.55 -13.21
N SER A 124 18.08 -27.23 -12.51
CA SER A 124 19.44 -27.74 -12.77
C SER A 124 19.99 -27.38 -14.15
N ASN A 125 19.51 -26.28 -14.75
CA ASN A 125 20.10 -25.69 -15.96
C ASN A 125 21.31 -24.81 -15.62
N PHE A 126 21.31 -24.15 -14.47
CA PHE A 126 22.44 -23.35 -13.98
C PHE A 126 22.92 -23.84 -12.62
N HIS A 127 24.23 -23.72 -12.38
CA HIS A 127 24.82 -23.80 -11.05
C HIS A 127 25.21 -22.40 -10.59
N LEU A 128 24.75 -22.02 -9.40
CA LEU A 128 24.99 -20.71 -8.81
C LEU A 128 26.12 -20.83 -7.79
N HIS A 129 27.12 -19.97 -7.89
CA HIS A 129 28.19 -19.88 -6.90
C HIS A 129 28.58 -18.42 -6.70
N THR A 130 29.12 -18.14 -5.51
CA THR A 130 29.63 -16.82 -5.17
C THR A 130 31.10 -16.76 -5.53
N ASN A 131 31.49 -15.74 -6.30
CA ASN A 131 32.90 -15.49 -6.56
C ASN A 131 33.55 -14.91 -5.29
N PRO A 132 34.54 -15.61 -4.69
CA PRO A 132 35.14 -15.22 -3.41
C PRO A 132 35.89 -13.89 -3.48
N ASP A 133 36.37 -13.48 -4.66
CA ASP A 133 37.06 -12.20 -4.87
C ASP A 133 36.11 -11.01 -4.65
N PHE A 134 34.79 -11.25 -4.74
CA PHE A 134 33.72 -10.26 -4.59
C PHE A 134 32.92 -10.43 -3.29
N ASN A 135 33.43 -11.17 -2.29
CA ASN A 135 32.71 -11.51 -1.06
C ASN A 135 32.13 -10.32 -0.26
N SER A 136 32.65 -9.10 -0.45
CA SER A 136 32.15 -7.88 0.21
C SER A 136 31.12 -7.09 -0.63
N THR A 137 30.86 -7.51 -1.86
CA THR A 137 29.98 -6.81 -2.81
C THR A 137 28.73 -7.62 -3.14
N VAL A 138 27.61 -6.93 -3.31
CA VAL A 138 26.31 -7.51 -3.67
C VAL A 138 26.29 -8.20 -5.04
N ASN A 139 27.28 -7.93 -5.90
CA ASN A 139 27.38 -8.44 -7.27
C ASN A 139 28.34 -9.64 -7.39
N SER A 140 28.34 -10.53 -6.40
CA SER A 140 29.26 -11.67 -6.34
C SER A 140 28.72 -12.95 -6.99
N LEU A 141 27.50 -12.92 -7.53
CA LEU A 141 26.85 -14.08 -8.14
C LEU A 141 27.48 -14.43 -9.50
N GLN A 142 27.97 -15.66 -9.61
CA GLN A 142 28.49 -16.27 -10.82
C GLN A 142 27.61 -17.46 -11.23
N LEU A 143 27.32 -17.54 -12.52
CA LEU A 143 26.46 -18.56 -13.13
C LEU A 143 27.30 -19.50 -13.96
N LYS A 144 27.11 -20.80 -13.78
CA LYS A 144 27.68 -21.84 -14.66
C LYS A 144 26.57 -22.57 -15.39
N LEU A 145 26.59 -22.56 -16.71
CA LEU A 145 25.59 -23.30 -17.50
C LEU A 145 25.84 -24.81 -17.41
N LEU A 146 24.87 -25.57 -16.93
CA LEU A 146 24.93 -27.03 -16.82
C LEU A 146 24.21 -27.75 -17.97
N SER A 147 23.07 -27.22 -18.42
CA SER A 147 22.28 -27.83 -19.49
C SER A 147 21.44 -26.78 -20.22
N LYS A 148 21.26 -26.97 -21.54
CA LYS A 148 20.31 -26.18 -22.35
C LYS A 148 18.95 -26.89 -22.54
N GLN A 149 18.80 -28.13 -22.08
CA GLN A 149 17.56 -28.90 -22.19
C GLN A 149 16.57 -28.47 -21.11
N LYS A 150 15.30 -28.24 -21.49
CA LYS A 150 14.26 -27.81 -20.53
C LYS A 150 13.97 -28.96 -19.55
N SER A 151 13.63 -28.64 -18.30
CA SER A 151 13.38 -29.67 -17.26
C SER A 151 12.26 -30.64 -17.64
N ARG A 152 11.18 -30.15 -18.25
CA ARG A 152 10.09 -30.97 -18.77
C ARG A 152 10.55 -32.00 -19.82
N GLU A 153 11.46 -31.62 -20.71
CA GLU A 153 11.96 -32.51 -21.77
C GLU A 153 12.85 -33.62 -21.20
N ARG A 154 13.57 -33.34 -20.11
CA ARG A 154 14.35 -34.38 -19.40
C ARG A 154 13.46 -35.42 -18.73
N LEU A 155 12.24 -35.06 -18.35
CA LEU A 155 11.31 -36.00 -17.73
C LEU A 155 10.74 -36.98 -18.77
N ASP A 156 10.55 -36.52 -20.00
CA ASP A 156 10.06 -37.35 -21.12
C ASP A 156 11.03 -38.51 -21.42
N ASP A 157 12.34 -38.31 -21.23
CA ASP A 157 13.37 -39.35 -21.37
C ASP A 157 13.18 -40.54 -20.39
N TYR A 158 12.38 -40.37 -19.33
CA TYR A 158 12.08 -41.40 -18.33
C TYR A 158 10.71 -42.06 -18.50
N LEU A 159 9.88 -41.61 -19.45
CA LEU A 159 8.58 -42.23 -19.71
C LEU A 159 8.77 -43.43 -20.66
N PRO A 160 8.35 -44.65 -20.27
CA PRO A 160 8.39 -45.78 -21.18
C PRO A 160 7.42 -45.57 -22.35
N LEU A 161 7.87 -45.93 -23.55
CA LEU A 161 7.10 -45.94 -24.81
C LEU A 161 5.82 -46.79 -24.72
#